data_AF-A0A534RBY4-F1
#
_entry.id   AF-A0A534RBY4-F1
#
_cell.length_a   1.000
_cell.length_b   1.000
_cell.length_c   1.000
_cell.angle_alpha   90.00
_cell.angle_beta   90.00
_cell.angle_gamma   90.00
#
_symmetry.space_group_name_H-M   'P 1'
#
loop_
_entity.id
_entity.type
_entity.pdbx_description
1 polymer ?
#
loop_
_entity_poly.entity_id
_entity_poly.type
_entity_poly.pdbx_seq_one_letter_code
_entity_poly.pdbx_strand_id
1 'polypeptide(L)'
;MRGRVGPIIAVATVVMAAAIFVALTLRHPDVATYAPTPPAPRDAGRALVGPIRYTVDATSPERWREFSFRLGTVVDDANATGWDLA
;
A
#
# COMPACT_ATOMS: atom_id res chain seq x y z
N MET A 1 16.98 -44.01 25.27
CA MET A 1 16.05 -43.20 24.43
C MET A 1 16.08 -41.67 24.69
N ARG A 2 16.79 -41.15 25.70
CA ARG A 2 16.77 -39.70 26.03
C ARG A 2 17.57 -38.77 25.08
N GLY A 3 18.51 -39.28 24.29
CA GLY A 3 19.43 -38.45 23.48
C GLY A 3 18.86 -37.84 22.18
N ARG A 4 17.69 -38.29 21.71
CA ARG A 4 17.08 -37.81 20.46
C ARG A 4 15.90 -36.84 20.66
N VAL A 5 15.42 -36.68 21.91
CA VAL A 5 14.21 -35.90 22.19
C VAL A 5 14.47 -34.39 22.12
N GLY A 6 15.63 -33.94 22.61
CA GLY A 6 16.05 -32.52 22.55
C GLY A 6 16.04 -31.92 21.13
N PRO A 7 16.72 -32.53 20.14
CA PRO A 7 16.72 -32.00 18.77
C PRO A 7 15.34 -32.06 18.11
N ILE A 8 14.52 -33.08 18.39
CA ILE A 8 13.15 -33.16 17.87
C ILE A 8 12.29 -32.00 18.38
N ILE A 9 12.39 -31.67 19.67
CA ILE A 9 11.66 -30.53 20.25
C ILE A 9 12.11 -29.23 19.60
N ALA A 10 13.42 -29.00 19.48
CA ALA A 10 13.95 -27.78 18.87
C ALA A 10 13.46 -27.59 17.42
N VAL A 11 13.50 -28.65 16.61
CA VAL A 11 12.98 -28.62 15.24
C VAL A 11 11.48 -28.32 15.24
N ALA A 12 10.69 -29.00 16.08
CA ALA A 12 9.25 -28.76 16.17
C ALA A 12 8.93 -27.32 16.56
N THR A 13 9.67 -26.73 17.48
CA THR A 13 9.51 -25.32 17.88
C THR A 13 9.79 -24.37 16.72
N VAL A 14 10.88 -24.59 15.97
CA VAL A 14 11.22 -23.74 14.81
C VAL A 14 10.16 -23.85 13.73
N VAL A 15 9.70 -25.07 13.41
CA VAL A 15 8.66 -25.29 12.41
C VAL A 15 7.35 -24.60 12.82
N MET A 16 6.97 -24.71 14.09
CA MET A 16 5.77 -24.06 14.61
C MET A 16 5.89 -22.53 14.56
N ALA A 17 7.03 -21.96 14.95
CA ALA A 17 7.26 -20.53 14.87
C ALA A 17 7.22 -20.02 13.42
N ALA A 18 7.83 -20.75 12.48
CA ALA A 18 7.79 -20.43 11.05
C ALA A 18 6.36 -20.49 10.50
N ALA A 19 5.58 -21.50 10.87
CA ALA A 19 4.18 -21.62 10.45
C ALA A 19 3.33 -20.46 10.98
N ILE A 20 3.49 -20.08 12.24
CA ILE A 20 2.80 -18.92 12.83
C ILE A 20 3.20 -17.64 12.10
N PHE A 21 4.50 -17.44 11.87
CA PHE A 21 4.99 -16.27 11.14
C PHE A 21 4.35 -16.17 9.75
N VAL A 22 4.41 -17.24 8.96
CA VAL A 22 3.79 -17.27 7.62
C VAL A 22 2.29 -16.99 7.71
N ALA A 23 1.58 -17.63 8.63
CA ALA A 23 0.14 -17.43 8.80
C ALA A 23 -0.22 -15.99 9.18
N LEU A 24 0.60 -15.32 10.00
CA LEU A 24 0.36 -13.92 10.38
C LEU A 24 0.73 -12.95 9.26
N THR A 25 1.79 -13.22 8.49
CA THR A 25 2.23 -12.35 7.39
C THR A 25 1.30 -12.43 6.18
N LEU A 26 0.66 -13.57 5.93
CA LEU A 26 -0.30 -13.73 4.84
C LEU A 26 -1.71 -13.22 5.16
N ARG A 27 -2.02 -12.91 6.42
CA ARG A 27 -3.29 -12.29 6.78
C ARG A 27 -3.36 -10.91 6.13
N HIS A 28 -4.28 -10.77 5.18
CA HIS A 28 -4.62 -9.47 4.63
C HIS A 28 -5.49 -8.74 5.65
N PRO A 29 -5.05 -7.58 6.20
CA PRO A 29 -5.91 -6.79 7.05
C PRO A 29 -7.10 -6.27 6.24
N ASP A 30 -8.30 -6.30 6.83
CA ASP A 30 -9.46 -5.59 6.28
C ASP A 30 -9.21 -4.08 6.44
N VAL A 31 -8.67 -3.47 5.38
CA VAL A 31 -8.45 -2.02 5.31
C VAL A 31 -9.74 -1.37 4.83
N ALA A 32 -10.19 -0.32 5.52
CA ALA A 32 -11.33 0.46 5.08
C ALA A 32 -11.12 0.98 3.66
N THR A 33 -12.06 0.69 2.76
CA THR A 33 -12.04 1.19 1.38
C THR A 33 -12.80 2.50 1.30
N TYR A 34 -12.22 3.46 0.59
CA TYR A 34 -12.85 4.75 0.30
C TYR A 34 -13.02 4.88 -1.21
N ALA A 35 -14.14 5.43 -1.66
CA ALA A 35 -14.34 5.70 -3.08
C ALA A 35 -13.27 6.69 -3.57
N PRO A 36 -12.65 6.44 -4.74
CA PRO A 36 -11.70 7.38 -5.33
C PRO A 36 -12.33 8.76 -5.53
N THR A 37 -11.55 9.81 -5.31
CA THR A 37 -11.98 11.17 -5.64
C THR A 37 -12.16 11.26 -7.15
N PRO A 38 -13.36 11.63 -7.66
CA PRO A 38 -13.56 11.75 -9.10
C PRO A 38 -12.57 12.75 -9.70
N PRO A 39 -11.97 12.45 -10.86
CA PRO A 39 -11.10 13.39 -11.53
C PRO A 39 -11.92 14.62 -11.93
N ALA A 40 -11.57 15.76 -11.33
CA ALA A 40 -12.12 17.06 -11.68
C ALA A 40 -10.96 18.03 -11.91
N PRO A 41 -10.16 17.83 -12.99
CA PRO A 41 -8.96 18.61 -13.22
C PRO A 41 -9.35 20.09 -13.34
N ARG A 42 -8.92 20.89 -12.39
CA ARG A 42 -9.07 22.35 -12.40
C ARG A 42 -7.75 22.91 -11.95
N ASP A 43 -7.25 23.90 -12.69
CA ASP A 43 -6.01 24.55 -12.31
C ASP A 43 -6.20 25.16 -10.91
N ALA A 44 -5.40 24.68 -9.95
CA ALA A 44 -5.49 24.97 -8.53
C ALA A 44 -5.57 26.47 -8.20
N GLY A 45 -4.98 27.32 -9.05
CA GLY A 45 -4.88 28.76 -8.85
C GLY A 45 -4.41 29.11 -7.42
N ARG A 46 -4.94 30.19 -6.85
CA ARG A 46 -4.82 30.48 -5.41
C ARG A 46 -5.89 29.76 -4.56
N ALA A 47 -6.60 28.76 -5.10
CA ALA A 47 -7.78 28.17 -4.47
C ALA A 47 -7.46 26.94 -3.60
N LEU A 48 -6.30 26.29 -3.78
CA LEU A 48 -5.85 25.23 -2.87
C LEU A 48 -5.19 25.79 -1.60
N VAL A 49 -5.89 26.69 -0.90
CA VAL A 49 -5.44 27.20 0.40
C VAL A 49 -6.05 26.34 1.50
N GLY A 50 -5.25 25.46 2.08
CA GLY A 50 -5.65 24.63 3.22
C GLY A 50 -5.53 23.12 2.97
N PRO A 51 -5.85 22.30 3.99
CA PRO A 51 -5.77 20.85 3.87
C PRO A 51 -6.85 20.31 2.93
N ILE A 52 -6.45 19.56 1.91
CA ILE A 52 -7.36 18.91 0.96
C ILE A 52 -7.12 17.41 1.01
N ARG A 53 -8.21 16.64 0.99
CA ARG A 53 -8.16 15.17 1.00
C ARG A 53 -8.49 14.64 -0.38
N TYR A 54 -7.59 13.81 -0.91
CA TYR A 54 -7.77 13.04 -2.13
C TYR A 54 -7.73 11.55 -1.80
N THR A 55 -8.63 10.78 -2.41
CA THR A 55 -8.61 9.32 -2.39
C THR A 55 -8.15 8.85 -3.76
N VAL A 56 -7.01 8.15 -3.80
CA VAL A 56 -6.44 7.60 -5.04
C VAL A 56 -6.62 6.09 -5.03
N ASP A 57 -7.09 5.54 -6.15
CA ASP A 57 -7.11 4.09 -6.37
C ASP A 57 -5.70 3.58 -6.71
N ALA A 58 -5.01 3.05 -5.69
CA ALA A 58 -3.69 2.42 -5.81
C ALA A 58 -3.76 0.89 -5.67
N THR A 59 -4.87 0.27 -6.07
CA THR A 59 -5.07 -1.19 -5.94
C THR A 59 -4.19 -2.02 -6.87
N SER A 60 -3.65 -1.42 -7.94
CA SER A 60 -2.79 -2.09 -8.91
C SER A 60 -1.34 -2.16 -8.40
N PRO A 61 -0.78 -3.35 -8.10
CA PRO A 61 0.58 -3.45 -7.58
C PRO A 61 1.65 -3.16 -8.66
N GLU A 62 1.28 -3.29 -9.93
CA GLU A 62 2.18 -3.12 -11.07
C GLU A 62 2.24 -1.69 -11.61
N ARG A 63 1.45 -0.76 -11.04
CA ARG A 63 1.32 0.60 -11.56
C ARG A 63 1.32 1.63 -10.44
N TRP A 64 2.27 2.55 -10.54
CA TRP A 64 2.25 3.79 -9.77
C TRP A 64 1.15 4.71 -10.30
N ARG A 65 0.57 5.51 -9.40
CA ARG A 65 -0.45 6.50 -9.75
C ARG A 65 0.11 7.88 -9.49
N GLU A 66 0.48 8.55 -10.55
CA GLU A 66 1.06 9.90 -10.49
C GLU A 66 0.00 10.94 -10.18
N PHE A 67 0.22 11.72 -9.13
CA PHE A 67 -0.71 12.75 -8.70
C PHE A 67 -0.13 14.14 -8.97
N SER A 68 -0.96 15.02 -9.55
CA SER A 68 -0.63 16.43 -9.74
C SER A 68 -1.41 17.27 -8.72
N PHE A 69 -0.71 17.93 -7.81
CA PHE A 69 -1.32 18.91 -6.90
C PHE A 69 -1.87 20.11 -7.66
N ARG A 70 -1.22 20.50 -8.76
CA ARG A 70 -1.70 21.58 -9.62
C ARG A 70 -3.11 21.32 -10.17
N LEU A 71 -3.40 20.06 -10.53
CA LEU A 71 -4.69 19.68 -11.11
C LEU A 71 -5.64 19.00 -10.11
N GLY A 72 -5.14 18.62 -8.94
CA GLY A 72 -5.90 17.89 -7.92
C GLY A 72 -6.41 16.53 -8.41
N THR A 73 -5.65 15.86 -9.28
CA THR A 73 -6.06 14.60 -9.92
C THR A 73 -4.86 13.72 -10.24
N VAL A 74 -5.14 12.44 -10.47
CA VAL A 74 -4.20 11.50 -11.06
C VAL A 74 -4.00 11.80 -12.54
N VAL A 75 -2.77 11.68 -13.02
CA VAL A 75 -2.36 11.84 -14.43
C VAL A 75 -1.74 10.51 -14.92
N ASP A 76 -1.80 10.25 -16.22
CA ASP A 76 -1.43 8.95 -16.80
C ASP A 76 -0.08 8.97 -17.56
N ASP A 77 0.89 9.83 -17.19
CA ASP A 77 2.13 10.00 -17.96
C ASP A 77 3.40 10.24 -17.11
N ALA A 78 4.10 9.14 -16.81
CA ALA A 78 5.34 9.10 -16.00
C ALA A 78 6.47 9.97 -16.53
N ASN A 79 6.46 10.22 -17.85
CA ASN A 79 7.49 11.00 -18.54
C ASN A 79 7.13 12.49 -18.62
N ALA A 80 5.94 12.90 -18.17
CA ALA A 80 5.53 14.29 -18.16
C ALA A 80 6.01 15.00 -16.90
N THR A 81 6.52 16.22 -17.05
CA THR A 81 6.93 17.12 -15.93
C THR A 81 5.75 17.68 -15.12
N GLY A 82 4.59 17.01 -15.14
CA GLY A 82 3.33 17.50 -14.61
C GLY A 82 2.84 16.82 -13.33
N TRP A 83 3.55 15.80 -12.84
CA TRP A 83 3.24 15.09 -11.60
C TRP A 83 4.13 15.56 -10.44
N ASP A 84 3.59 15.45 -9.23
CA ASP A 84 4.25 15.91 -7.99
C ASP A 84 4.53 14.74 -7.02
N LEU A 85 3.70 13.69 -7.05
CA LEU A 85 3.85 12.46 -6.25
C LEU A 85 3.53 11.21 -7.08
N ALA A 86 4.09 10.06 -6.67
CA ALA A 86 3.75 8.73 -7.19
C ALA A 86 3.68 7.73 -6.02
#